data_AF-A0A0L1IEU8-F1
#
_entry.id   AF-A0A0L1IEU8-F1
#
_cell.length_a   1.000
_cell.length_b   1.000
_cell.length_c   1.000
_cell.angle_alpha   90.00
_cell.angle_beta   90.00
_cell.angle_gamma   90.00
#
_symmetry.space_group_name_H-M   'P 1'
#
loop_
_entity.id
_entity.type
_entity.pdbx_description
1 polymer ?
#
loop_
_entity_poly.entity_id
_entity_poly.type
_entity_poly.pdbx_seq_one_letter_code
_entity_poly.pdbx_strand_id
1 'polypeptide(L)'
;MNSSSKDESKQKKFRILNYTSKDSVLGNVEKDFLIYFCFICGYNCLISEIDLNILQKRKTDGSIIFPITKIVHKIYHKTQSQRILIKRKDDKVEIQYRILCNECKAPIGYVDNLNEDNLYIYYYNYALLRDQMKCKMFEDI
;
A
#
# COMPACT_ATOMS: atom_id res chain seq x y z
N MET A 1 73.46 8.46 -1.89
CA MET A 1 73.23 7.40 -2.90
C MET A 1 72.52 6.24 -2.23
N ASN A 2 71.65 5.57 -2.98
CA ASN A 2 70.76 4.44 -2.63
C ASN A 2 69.42 4.86 -2.02
N SER A 3 68.26 4.41 -2.46
CA SER A 3 67.76 3.88 -3.76
C SER A 3 66.28 3.55 -3.48
N SER A 4 65.43 3.98 -4.40
CA SER A 4 64.00 3.69 -4.56
C SER A 4 63.49 2.35 -4.02
N SER A 5 62.35 2.37 -3.34
CA SER A 5 61.31 1.33 -3.42
C SER A 5 59.95 1.97 -3.12
N LYS A 6 59.31 2.50 -4.17
CA LYS A 6 57.90 2.91 -4.14
C LYS A 6 57.07 1.64 -4.32
N ASP A 7 56.59 1.04 -3.23
CA ASP A 7 55.54 0.03 -3.29
C ASP A 7 54.17 0.71 -3.24
N GLU A 8 53.77 1.28 -4.38
CA GLU A 8 52.38 1.64 -4.63
C GLU A 8 51.56 0.36 -4.88
N SER A 9 51.26 -0.37 -3.82
CA SER A 9 50.21 -1.38 -3.82
C SER A 9 48.86 -0.66 -3.94
N LYS A 10 48.49 -0.30 -5.18
CA LYS A 10 47.15 0.21 -5.53
C LYS A 10 46.11 -0.78 -5.03
N GLN A 11 45.50 -0.49 -3.88
CA GLN A 11 44.31 -1.17 -3.41
C GLN A 11 43.26 -1.10 -4.53
N LYS A 12 43.01 -2.22 -5.20
CA LYS A 12 41.96 -2.31 -6.21
C LYS A 12 40.65 -2.02 -5.51
N LYS A 13 40.09 -0.84 -5.76
CA LYS A 13 38.78 -0.43 -5.26
C LYS A 13 37.75 -1.34 -5.91
N PHE A 14 37.33 -2.39 -5.21
CA PHE A 14 36.29 -3.29 -5.67
C PHE A 14 34.99 -2.47 -5.80
N ARG A 15 34.58 -2.20 -7.03
CA ARG A 15 33.28 -1.61 -7.31
C ARG A 15 32.28 -2.75 -7.24
N ILE A 16 31.59 -2.86 -6.10
CA ILE A 16 30.46 -3.78 -5.97
C ILE A 16 29.39 -3.26 -6.94
N LEU A 17 29.20 -3.98 -8.04
CA LEU A 17 28.06 -3.81 -8.93
C LEU A 17 26.91 -4.56 -8.28
N ASN A 18 25.97 -3.83 -7.69
CA ASN A 18 24.72 -4.41 -7.22
C ASN A 18 23.91 -4.79 -8.47
N TYR A 19 24.07 -6.03 -8.93
CA TYR A 19 23.24 -6.59 -9.99
C TYR A 19 21.96 -7.12 -9.36
N THR A 20 20.87 -6.39 -9.57
CA THR A 20 19.53 -6.77 -9.12
C THR A 20 18.77 -7.40 -10.28
N SER A 21 17.65 -8.06 -10.02
CA SER A 21 16.81 -8.62 -11.08
C SER A 21 16.33 -7.55 -12.07
N LYS A 22 16.22 -6.27 -11.65
CA LYS A 22 15.97 -5.10 -12.51
C LYS A 22 17.04 -4.85 -13.57
N ASP A 23 18.27 -5.32 -13.35
CA ASP A 23 19.41 -5.15 -14.26
C ASP A 23 19.50 -6.27 -15.31
N SER A 24 18.57 -7.23 -15.30
CA SER A 24 18.59 -8.36 -16.22
C SER A 24 17.94 -8.05 -17.58
N VAL A 25 18.72 -8.24 -18.65
CA VAL A 25 18.32 -8.02 -20.06
C VAL A 25 17.23 -9.00 -20.52
N LEU A 26 17.05 -10.11 -19.79
CA LEU A 26 15.93 -11.03 -19.94
C LEU A 26 14.73 -10.49 -19.14
N GLY A 27 14.25 -9.31 -19.53
CA GLY A 27 13.13 -8.62 -18.91
C GLY A 27 11.82 -9.39 -19.10
N ASN A 28 11.63 -10.47 -18.33
CA ASN A 28 10.29 -10.83 -17.92
C ASN A 28 9.72 -9.59 -17.22
N VAL A 29 8.58 -9.11 -17.70
CA VAL A 29 7.89 -7.90 -17.22
C VAL A 29 7.72 -8.00 -15.70
N GLU A 30 8.69 -7.51 -14.93
CA GLU A 30 8.60 -7.42 -13.48
C GLU A 30 7.51 -6.40 -13.19
N LYS A 31 6.35 -6.87 -12.73
CA LYS A 31 5.30 -5.97 -12.26
C LYS A 31 5.77 -5.37 -10.95
N ASP A 32 6.06 -4.08 -10.95
CA ASP A 32 6.35 -3.33 -9.73
C ASP A 32 5.10 -3.33 -8.83
N PHE A 33 5.25 -3.84 -7.60
CA PHE A 33 4.21 -3.78 -6.58
C PHE A 33 4.33 -2.50 -5.77
N LEU A 34 3.19 -1.87 -5.51
CA LEU A 34 3.06 -0.66 -4.71
C LEU A 34 2.62 -1.03 -3.30
N ILE A 35 3.35 -0.52 -2.30
CA ILE A 35 3.06 -0.73 -0.87
C ILE A 35 2.30 0.49 -0.36
N TYR A 36 1.24 0.24 0.40
CA TYR A 36 0.39 1.26 0.98
C TYR A 36 0.32 1.13 2.50
N PHE A 37 0.66 2.22 3.16
CA PHE A 37 0.72 2.35 4.61
C PHE A 37 -0.51 3.10 5.14
N CYS A 38 -0.94 2.75 6.35
CA CYS A 38 -1.95 3.48 7.08
C CYS A 38 -1.49 4.94 7.29
N PHE A 39 -2.33 5.89 6.88
CA PHE A 39 -2.07 7.32 7.06
C PHE A 39 -1.79 7.73 8.51
N ILE A 40 -2.32 6.99 9.48
CA ILE A 40 -2.15 7.26 10.91
C ILE A 40 -0.83 6.64 11.41
N CYS A 41 -0.78 5.32 11.58
CA CYS A 41 0.37 4.68 12.25
C CYS A 41 1.49 4.21 11.32
N GLY A 42 1.38 4.39 10.00
CA GLY A 42 2.38 3.90 9.04
C GLY A 42 2.46 2.38 8.89
N TYR A 43 1.50 1.61 9.43
CA TYR A 43 1.46 0.16 9.25
C TYR A 43 1.13 -0.22 7.80
N ASN A 44 1.77 -1.25 7.25
CA ASN A 44 1.47 -1.76 5.91
C ASN A 44 0.06 -2.37 5.85
N CYS A 45 -0.86 -1.77 5.10
CA CYS A 45 -2.24 -2.22 4.99
C CYS A 45 -2.54 -2.95 3.68
N LEU A 46 -1.84 -2.62 2.59
CA LEU A 46 -2.12 -3.16 1.26
C LEU A 46 -0.85 -3.16 0.41
N ILE A 47 -0.60 -4.25 -0.29
CA ILE A 47 0.30 -4.32 -1.43
C ILE A 47 -0.54 -4.55 -2.67
N SER A 48 -0.31 -3.79 -3.74
CA SER A 48 -1.09 -3.91 -4.98
C SER A 48 -0.23 -3.71 -6.22
N GLU A 49 -0.54 -4.42 -7.30
CA GLU A 49 0.10 -4.19 -8.60
C GLU A 49 -0.39 -2.90 -9.31
N ILE A 50 -1.43 -2.22 -8.79
CA ILE A 50 -1.98 -1.00 -9.40
C ILE A 50 -1.92 0.21 -8.46
N ASP A 51 -1.76 1.40 -9.05
CA ASP A 51 -1.82 2.66 -8.30
C ASP A 51 -3.26 2.99 -7.89
N LEU A 52 -3.51 3.19 -6.58
CA LEU A 52 -4.83 3.57 -6.08
C LEU A 52 -5.31 4.92 -6.62
N ASN A 53 -4.39 5.81 -7.01
CA ASN A 53 -4.72 7.15 -7.50
C ASN A 53 -5.36 7.14 -8.90
N ILE A 54 -5.11 6.10 -9.71
CA ILE A 54 -5.69 5.96 -11.06
C ILE A 54 -7.04 5.24 -11.05
N LEU A 55 -7.41 4.64 -9.93
CA LEU A 55 -8.68 3.93 -9.78
C LEU A 55 -9.85 4.90 -9.69
N GLN A 56 -11.02 4.43 -10.12
CA GLN A 56 -12.25 5.21 -10.04
C GLN A 56 -12.63 5.47 -8.58
N LYS A 57 -13.20 6.65 -8.35
CA LYS A 57 -13.73 7.04 -7.03
C LYS A 57 -15.25 7.03 -7.07
N ARG A 58 -15.84 6.56 -5.98
CA ARG A 58 -17.30 6.52 -5.81
C ARG A 58 -17.84 7.94 -5.73
N LYS A 59 -18.88 8.24 -6.52
CA LYS A 59 -19.51 9.57 -6.54
C LYS A 59 -20.16 9.96 -5.20
N THR A 60 -20.59 8.97 -4.41
CA THR A 60 -21.34 9.18 -3.17
C THR A 60 -20.50 9.76 -2.03
N ASP A 61 -19.25 9.31 -1.88
CA ASP A 61 -18.39 9.67 -0.74
C ASP A 61 -16.90 9.81 -1.10
N GLY A 62 -16.53 9.69 -2.38
CA GLY A 62 -15.16 9.84 -2.84
C GLY A 62 -14.22 8.68 -2.52
N SER A 63 -14.74 7.56 -2.00
CA SER A 63 -13.94 6.37 -1.70
C SER A 63 -13.38 5.76 -2.99
N ILE A 64 -12.13 5.29 -2.93
CA ILE A 64 -11.44 4.62 -4.03
C ILE A 64 -12.04 3.22 -4.18
N ILE A 65 -12.50 2.89 -5.40
CA ILE A 65 -13.08 1.58 -5.72
C ILE A 65 -11.94 0.64 -6.10
N PHE A 66 -11.64 -0.32 -5.22
CA PHE A 66 -10.59 -1.31 -5.40
C PHE A 66 -11.18 -2.66 -5.85
N PRO A 67 -11.00 -3.07 -7.12
CA PRO A 67 -11.55 -4.34 -7.64
C PRO A 67 -10.68 -5.54 -7.22
N ILE A 68 -11.05 -6.17 -6.11
CA ILE A 68 -10.24 -7.19 -5.43
C ILE A 68 -9.96 -8.42 -6.33
N THR A 69 -10.93 -8.80 -7.18
CA THR A 69 -10.83 -9.99 -8.03
C THR A 69 -10.07 -9.76 -9.33
N LYS A 70 -9.80 -8.51 -9.72
CA LYS A 70 -9.17 -8.16 -11.00
C LYS A 70 -7.69 -7.78 -10.87
N ILE A 71 -7.20 -7.60 -9.65
CA ILE A 71 -5.88 -7.05 -9.34
C ILE A 71 -5.14 -8.02 -8.43
N VAL A 72 -3.88 -8.32 -8.74
CA VAL A 72 -2.98 -9.04 -7.82
C VAL A 72 -2.64 -8.13 -6.64
N HIS A 73 -2.93 -8.61 -5.43
CA HIS A 73 -2.75 -7.81 -4.22
C HIS A 73 -2.52 -8.69 -2.99
N LYS A 74 -2.07 -8.06 -1.90
CA LYS A 74 -1.99 -8.67 -0.57
C LYS A 74 -2.53 -7.71 0.48
N ILE A 75 -3.53 -8.17 1.23
CA ILE A 75 -4.20 -7.38 2.26
C ILE A 75 -3.63 -7.71 3.63
N TYR A 76 -3.40 -6.67 4.43
CA TYR A 76 -2.88 -6.76 5.79
C TYR A 76 -3.79 -6.07 6.82
N HIS A 77 -4.94 -5.56 6.39
CA HIS A 77 -5.96 -4.99 7.26
C HIS A 77 -7.06 -6.00 7.59
N LYS A 78 -7.99 -5.64 8.45
CA LYS A 78 -9.09 -6.52 8.88
C LYS A 78 -10.43 -5.87 8.66
N THR A 79 -11.37 -6.65 8.12
CA THR A 79 -12.78 -6.28 8.06
C THR A 79 -13.46 -6.56 9.39
N GLN A 80 -14.16 -5.57 9.93
CA GLN A 80 -15.00 -5.69 11.11
C GLN A 80 -16.33 -6.37 10.73
N SER A 81 -16.82 -7.30 11.55
CA SER A 81 -18.10 -7.98 11.34
C SER A 81 -19.33 -7.12 11.70
N GLN A 82 -19.12 -5.96 12.32
CA GLN A 82 -20.19 -5.06 12.72
C GLN A 82 -20.88 -4.45 11.50
N ARG A 83 -22.18 -4.70 11.38
CA ARG A 83 -23.04 -4.09 10.37
C ARG A 83 -23.33 -2.64 10.73
N ILE A 84 -23.08 -1.71 9.80
CA ILE A 84 -23.39 -0.28 9.91
C ILE A 84 -24.40 0.09 8.83
N LEU A 85 -25.47 0.79 9.22
CA LEU A 85 -26.46 1.33 8.29
C LEU A 85 -26.21 2.83 8.14
N ILE A 86 -26.01 3.28 6.90
CA ILE A 86 -25.85 4.70 6.57
C ILE A 86 -27.07 5.15 5.79
N LYS A 87 -27.80 6.12 6.36
CA LYS A 87 -28.86 6.82 5.65
C LYS A 87 -28.24 7.78 4.63
N ARG A 88 -28.57 7.60 3.36
CA ARG A 88 -28.16 8.48 2.26
C ARG A 88 -29.36 9.36 1.84
N LYS A 89 -29.14 10.21 0.84
CA LYS A 89 -30.21 11.01 0.24
C LYS A 89 -31.29 10.09 -0.37
N ASP A 90 -32.51 10.60 -0.47
CA ASP A 90 -33.68 9.92 -1.05
C ASP A 90 -34.11 8.64 -0.29
N ASP A 91 -33.97 8.65 1.05
CA ASP A 91 -34.31 7.53 1.95
C ASP A 91 -33.62 6.19 1.63
N LYS A 92 -32.55 6.22 0.83
CA LYS A 92 -31.74 5.03 0.56
C LYS A 92 -30.87 4.71 1.77
N VAL A 93 -30.85 3.42 2.14
CA VAL A 93 -30.00 2.91 3.20
C VAL A 93 -28.89 2.07 2.59
N GLU A 94 -27.65 2.33 3.02
CA GLU A 94 -26.47 1.58 2.60
C GLU A 94 -25.94 0.76 3.78
N ILE A 95 -25.62 -0.51 3.53
CA ILE A 95 -24.97 -1.37 4.51
C ILE A 95 -23.46 -1.24 4.31
N GLN A 96 -22.72 -1.08 5.41
CA GLN A 96 -21.26 -1.05 5.40
C GLN A 96 -20.69 -1.89 6.54
N TYR A 97 -19.56 -2.52 6.26
CA TYR A 97 -18.69 -3.18 7.23
C TYR A 97 -17.32 -2.50 7.17
N ARG A 98 -16.86 -1.96 8.30
CA ARG A 98 -15.61 -1.16 8.31
C ARG A 98 -14.41 -2.05 8.08
N ILE A 99 -13.44 -1.51 7.34
CA ILE A 99 -12.09 -2.03 7.29
C ILE A 99 -11.24 -1.19 8.24
N LEU A 100 -10.54 -1.87 9.14
CA LEU A 100 -9.69 -1.26 10.15
C LEU A 100 -8.22 -1.62 9.90
N CYS A 101 -7.33 -0.66 10.16
CA CYS A 101 -5.91 -0.93 10.26
C CYS A 101 -5.65 -2.01 11.34
N ASN A 102 -4.76 -2.97 11.07
CA ASN A 102 -4.49 -4.03 12.03
C ASN A 102 -3.74 -3.55 13.28
N GLU A 103 -2.95 -2.50 13.18
CA GLU A 103 -2.23 -1.94 14.33
C GLU A 103 -3.11 -0.95 15.11
N CYS A 104 -3.32 0.26 14.60
CA CYS A 104 -3.99 1.33 15.34
C CYS A 104 -5.52 1.27 15.32
N LYS A 105 -6.12 0.27 14.65
CA LYS A 105 -7.58 0.11 14.50
C LYS A 105 -8.31 1.27 13.81
N ALA A 106 -7.58 2.22 13.22
CA ALA A 106 -8.16 3.31 12.48
C ALA A 106 -8.98 2.80 11.28
N PRO A 107 -10.15 3.39 11.00
CA PRO A 107 -10.96 3.00 9.85
C PRO A 107 -10.30 3.49 8.56
N ILE A 108 -9.95 2.56 7.67
CA ILE A 108 -9.26 2.86 6.40
C ILE A 108 -10.16 2.66 5.17
N GLY A 109 -11.32 2.03 5.35
CA GLY A 109 -12.27 1.79 4.28
C GLY A 109 -13.49 1.01 4.75
N TYR A 110 -14.21 0.43 3.80
CA TYR A 110 -15.34 -0.45 4.08
C TYR A 110 -15.63 -1.40 2.90
N VAL A 111 -16.48 -2.39 3.18
CA VAL A 111 -17.14 -3.26 2.20
C VAL A 111 -18.66 -3.19 2.39
N ASP A 112 -19.43 -3.52 1.37
CA ASP A 112 -20.91 -3.55 1.44
C ASP A 112 -21.45 -4.90 1.94
N ASN A 113 -20.66 -5.96 1.84
CA ASN A 113 -20.99 -7.31 2.31
C ASN A 113 -19.74 -8.05 2.83
N LEU A 114 -19.96 -9.09 3.64
CA LEU A 114 -18.89 -9.92 4.22
C LEU A 114 -18.65 -11.23 3.44
N ASN A 115 -19.33 -11.41 2.30
CA ASN A 115 -19.18 -12.64 1.52
C ASN A 115 -17.79 -12.65 0.84
N GLU A 116 -17.25 -13.85 0.65
CA GLU A 116 -15.96 -14.03 -0.03
C GLU A 116 -16.01 -13.58 -1.50
N ASP A 117 -17.21 -13.59 -2.10
CA ASP A 117 -17.46 -13.13 -3.48
C ASP A 117 -17.50 -11.61 -3.62
N ASN A 118 -17.18 -10.86 -2.57
CA ASN A 118 -17.23 -9.41 -2.65
C ASN A 118 -16.23 -8.89 -3.68
N LEU A 119 -16.74 -8.20 -4.70
CA LEU A 119 -15.94 -7.75 -5.84
C LEU A 119 -15.09 -6.52 -5.55
N TYR A 120 -15.49 -5.72 -4.56
CA TYR A 120 -14.91 -4.40 -4.33
C TYR A 120 -14.63 -4.11 -2.85
N ILE A 121 -13.48 -3.48 -2.62
CA ILE A 121 -13.19 -2.76 -1.39
C ILE A 121 -13.27 -1.26 -1.67
N TYR A 122 -13.85 -0.49 -0.75
CA TYR A 122 -13.91 0.96 -0.82
C TYR A 122 -12.95 1.57 0.20
N TYR A 123 -11.78 2.01 -0.24
CA TYR A 123 -10.82 2.69 0.64
C TYR A 123 -11.11 4.18 0.72
N TYR A 124 -10.99 4.79 1.90
CA TYR A 124 -11.09 6.24 1.98
C TYR A 124 -9.90 6.89 1.29
N ASN A 125 -10.15 7.97 0.55
CA ASN A 125 -9.15 8.66 -0.27
C ASN A 125 -7.89 9.09 0.52
N TYR A 126 -8.02 9.36 1.82
CA TYR A 126 -6.91 9.79 2.67
C TYR A 126 -6.27 8.67 3.48
N ALA A 127 -6.82 7.45 3.48
CA ALA A 127 -6.46 6.43 4.47
C ALA A 127 -5.13 5.72 4.21
N LEU A 128 -4.67 5.71 2.97
CA LEU A 128 -3.52 4.93 2.52
C LEU A 128 -2.50 5.82 1.78
N LEU A 129 -1.22 5.72 2.18
CA LEU A 129 -0.11 6.47 1.59
C LEU A 129 0.96 5.53 1.03
N ARG A 130 1.68 5.94 -0.01
CA ARG A 130 2.83 5.18 -0.56
C ARG A 130 4.14 5.40 0.18
N ASP A 131 4.22 6.46 0.97
CA ASP A 131 5.41 6.86 1.70
C ASP A 131 5.13 6.79 3.20
N GLN A 132 5.79 5.84 3.87
CA GLN A 132 5.62 5.62 5.30
C GLN A 132 5.98 6.86 6.13
N MET A 133 6.96 7.66 5.67
CA MET A 133 7.43 8.86 6.39
C MET A 133 6.41 10.01 6.37
N LYS A 134 5.43 9.96 5.45
CA LYS A 134 4.34 10.95 5.37
C LYS A 134 3.15 10.60 6.26
N CYS A 135 3.19 9.47 6.96
CA CYS A 135 2.13 9.08 7.88
C CYS A 135 2.17 9.97 9.13
N LYS A 136 0.98 10.38 9.60
CA LYS A 136 0.83 11.18 10.81
C LYS A 136 0.92 10.28 12.02
N MET A 137 2.14 10.01 12.46
CA MET A 137 2.38 9.43 13.77
C MET A 137 1.78 10.38 14.81
N PHE A 138 0.66 10.00 15.40
CA PHE A 138 0.23 10.61 16.65
C PHE A 138 1.14 9.97 17.71
N GLU A 139 2.22 10.66 18.04
CA GLU A 139 2.93 10.39 19.30
C GLU A 139 1.94 10.66 20.44
N ASP A 140 1.98 9.78 21.44
CA ASP A 140 0.96 9.49 22.44
C ASP A 140 0.22 10.71 23.05
N ILE A 141 -1.10 10.57 23.22
CA ILE A 141 -1.92 11.37 24.16
C ILE A 141 -1.83 10.72 25.54
#